data_AF-A0A0C3N786-F1
#
_entry.id   AF-A0A0C3N786-F1
#
_cell.length_a   1.000
_cell.length_b   1.000
_cell.length_c   1.000
_cell.angle_alpha   90.00
_cell.angle_beta   90.00
_cell.angle_gamma   90.00
#
_symmetry.space_group_name_H-M   'P 1'
#
loop_
_entity.id
_entity.type
_entity.pdbx_description
1 polymer ?
#
loop_
_entity_poly.entity_id
_entity_poly.type
_entity_poly.pdbx_seq_one_letter_code
_entity_poly.pdbx_strand_id
1 'polypeptide(L)'
;ADWTAEETTALIKYLHVHRSECADAGNFRQVMYVNAAEHIHPLHWTGKIKDYKNVLIKWGSIKQIYNAIMTYRRGSGEHWDNENGANICGVADTEKWGKFVAIKRNTIMRPFHNRGWEYLHFMEDIFSQG
;
A
#
# COMPACT_ATOMS: atom_id res chain seq x y z
N ALA A 1 3.26 15.43 4.54
CA ALA A 1 2.29 15.90 3.53
C ALA A 1 1.04 15.11 3.75
N ASP A 2 -0.08 15.78 3.94
CA ASP A 2 -1.37 15.12 4.12
C ASP A 2 -1.83 14.60 2.77
N TRP A 3 -2.12 13.30 2.67
CA TRP A 3 -2.53 12.62 1.45
C TRP A 3 -4.01 12.29 1.55
N THR A 4 -4.81 12.76 0.61
CA THR A 4 -6.21 12.34 0.52
C THR A 4 -6.32 10.92 -0.06
N ALA A 5 -7.52 10.34 0.02
CA ALA A 5 -7.82 9.06 -0.61
C ALA A 5 -7.72 9.17 -2.14
N GLU A 6 -8.16 10.30 -2.71
CA GLU A 6 -8.14 10.59 -4.14
C GLU A 6 -6.70 10.69 -4.65
N GLU A 7 -5.83 11.43 -3.95
CA GLU A 7 -4.41 11.56 -4.33
C GLU A 7 -3.68 10.22 -4.21
N THR A 8 -3.99 9.43 -3.17
CA THR A 8 -3.41 8.09 -2.98
C THR A 8 -3.86 7.15 -4.10
N THR A 9 -5.15 7.18 -4.45
CA THR A 9 -5.72 6.38 -5.54
C THR A 9 -5.09 6.77 -6.88
N ALA A 10 -4.97 8.07 -7.15
CA ALA A 10 -4.36 8.57 -8.38
C ALA A 10 -2.90 8.14 -8.51
N LEU A 11 -2.11 8.20 -7.43
CA LEU A 11 -0.74 7.71 -7.42
C LEU A 11 -0.65 6.22 -7.79
N ILE A 12 -1.43 5.37 -7.12
CA ILE A 12 -1.37 3.92 -7.32
C ILE A 12 -1.81 3.55 -8.74
N LYS A 13 -2.91 4.14 -9.23
CA LYS A 13 -3.40 3.92 -10.59
C LYS A 13 -2.39 4.39 -11.63
N TYR A 14 -1.78 5.55 -11.42
CA TYR A 14 -0.74 6.07 -12.32
C TYR A 14 0.45 5.10 -12.43
N LEU A 15 0.97 4.62 -11.29
CA LEU A 15 2.07 3.66 -11.27
C LEU A 15 1.68 2.29 -11.84
N HIS A 16 0.44 1.85 -11.64
CA HIS A 16 -0.08 0.63 -12.25
C HIS A 16 -0.14 0.72 -13.77
N VAL A 17 -0.58 1.84 -14.34
CA VAL A 17 -0.56 2.05 -15.79
C VAL A 17 0.86 1.90 -16.35
N HIS A 18 1.87 2.41 -15.63
CA HIS A 18 3.28 2.37 -16.03
C HIS A 18 4.05 1.17 -15.45
N ARG A 19 3.36 0.13 -14.96
CA ARG A 19 3.97 -1.03 -14.30
C ARG A 19 5.03 -1.77 -15.14
N SER A 20 4.97 -1.69 -16.47
CA SER A 20 5.99 -2.26 -17.36
C SER A 20 7.35 -1.58 -17.27
N GLU A 21 7.40 -0.35 -16.74
CA GLU A 21 8.64 0.40 -16.50
C GLU A 21 9.19 0.18 -15.07
N CYS A 22 8.52 -0.66 -14.30
CA CYS A 22 8.96 -1.04 -12.97
C CYS A 22 10.27 -1.83 -13.05
N ALA A 23 11.17 -1.54 -12.12
CA ALA A 23 12.36 -2.34 -11.83
C ALA A 23 12.10 -3.21 -10.59
N ASP A 24 13.13 -3.96 -10.18
CA ASP A 24 13.07 -4.90 -9.06
C ASP A 24 12.41 -4.32 -7.80
N ALA A 25 11.61 -5.16 -7.14
CA ALA A 25 10.91 -4.87 -5.89
C ALA A 25 9.95 -3.66 -5.95
N GLY A 26 9.30 -3.45 -7.09
CA GLY A 26 8.25 -2.43 -7.24
C GLY A 26 8.80 -1.01 -7.31
N ASN A 27 10.04 -0.81 -7.77
CA ASN A 27 10.67 0.51 -7.83
C ASN A 27 10.58 1.12 -9.22
N PHE A 28 10.40 2.44 -9.30
CA PHE A 28 10.44 3.19 -10.55
C PHE A 28 11.63 4.14 -10.57
N ARG A 29 12.04 4.54 -11.79
CA ARG A 29 13.04 5.60 -11.97
C ARG A 29 12.50 6.93 -11.43
N GLN A 30 13.39 7.83 -11.02
CA GLN A 30 13.02 9.13 -10.45
C GLN A 30 12.06 9.92 -11.36
N VAL A 31 12.28 9.89 -12.68
CA VAL A 31 11.40 10.56 -13.65
C VAL A 31 9.94 10.13 -13.52
N MET A 32 9.67 8.86 -13.18
CA MET A 32 8.30 8.39 -12.98
C MET A 32 7.65 9.02 -11.76
N TYR A 33 8.39 9.21 -10.67
CA TYR A 33 7.87 9.89 -9.47
C TYR A 33 7.66 11.40 -9.69
N VAL A 34 8.45 12.02 -10.57
CA VAL A 34 8.22 13.40 -11.01
C VAL A 34 6.92 13.48 -11.82
N ASN A 35 6.76 12.63 -12.83
CA ASN A 35 5.54 12.61 -13.65
C ASN A 35 4.29 12.26 -12.83
N ALA A 36 4.41 11.35 -11.86
CA ALA A 36 3.33 11.02 -10.94
C ALA A 36 2.95 12.23 -10.06
N ALA A 37 3.92 13.02 -9.59
CA ALA A 37 3.66 14.24 -8.84
C ALA A 37 2.87 15.25 -9.68
N GLU A 38 3.27 15.46 -10.93
CA GLU A 38 2.57 16.32 -11.88
C GLU A 38 1.15 15.82 -12.17
N HIS A 39 0.95 14.51 -12.29
CA HIS A 39 -0.36 13.90 -12.50
C HIS A 39 -1.30 14.11 -11.30
N ILE A 40 -0.77 14.15 -10.07
CA ILE A 40 -1.55 14.32 -8.83
C ILE A 40 -1.82 15.80 -8.53
N HIS A 41 -0.99 16.74 -9.01
CA HIS A 41 -1.14 18.17 -8.73
C HIS A 41 -2.57 18.73 -8.92
N PRO A 42 -3.35 18.38 -9.96
CA PRO A 42 -4.71 18.88 -10.12
C PRO A 42 -5.69 18.47 -9.02
N LEU A 43 -5.39 17.41 -8.25
CA LEU A 43 -6.20 16.93 -7.13
C LEU A 43 -5.89 17.65 -5.81
N HIS A 44 -4.90 18.54 -5.83
CA HIS A 44 -4.50 19.28 -4.65
C HIS A 44 -5.60 20.25 -4.20
N TRP A 45 -6.05 20.09 -2.96
CA TRP A 45 -7.06 20.95 -2.35
C TRP A 45 -6.52 21.81 -1.19
N THR A 46 -5.56 21.30 -0.40
CA THR A 46 -5.02 22.02 0.75
C THR A 46 -3.63 21.55 1.16
N GLY A 47 -2.89 22.40 1.88
CA GLY A 47 -1.56 22.11 2.42
C GLY A 47 -0.43 22.29 1.40
N LYS A 48 0.65 21.51 1.57
CA LYS A 48 1.80 21.55 0.64
C LYS A 48 1.49 20.75 -0.62
N ILE A 49 1.74 21.34 -1.79
CA ILE A 49 1.79 20.64 -3.07
C ILE A 49 2.83 19.51 -3.01
N LYS A 50 2.46 18.33 -3.47
CA LYS A 50 3.26 17.11 -3.37
C LYS A 50 4.29 17.07 -4.48
N ASP A 51 5.56 17.24 -4.12
CA ASP A 51 6.67 17.04 -5.04
C ASP A 51 7.03 15.54 -5.19
N TYR A 52 7.98 15.23 -6.07
CA TYR A 52 8.43 13.86 -6.31
C TYR A 52 8.99 13.19 -5.03
N LYS A 53 9.56 13.94 -4.07
CA LYS A 53 10.05 13.37 -2.81
C LYS A 53 8.87 12.94 -1.95
N ASN A 54 7.81 13.74 -1.91
CA ASN A 54 6.57 13.37 -1.24
C ASN A 54 5.95 12.10 -1.86
N VAL A 55 5.92 12.01 -3.19
CA VAL A 55 5.47 10.81 -3.92
C VAL A 55 6.32 9.59 -3.58
N LEU A 56 7.65 9.72 -3.62
CA LEU A 56 8.59 8.63 -3.30
C LEU A 56 8.37 8.09 -1.88
N ILE A 57 8.24 8.98 -0.89
CA ILE A 57 7.98 8.61 0.51
C ILE A 57 6.64 7.86 0.62
N LYS A 58 5.58 8.40 0.00
CA LYS A 58 4.25 7.78 0.02
C LYS A 58 4.26 6.40 -0.63
N TRP A 59 4.93 6.25 -1.76
CA TRP A 59 5.10 4.96 -2.43
C TRP A 59 5.82 3.95 -1.54
N GLY A 60 6.87 4.38 -0.83
CA GLY A 60 7.54 3.57 0.19
C GLY A 60 6.57 3.04 1.26
N SER A 61 5.70 3.88 1.80
CA SER A 61 4.68 3.47 2.78
C SER A 61 3.63 2.52 2.19
N ILE A 62 3.19 2.73 0.94
CA ILE A 62 2.25 1.84 0.24
C ILE A 62 2.88 0.44 0.06
N LYS A 63 4.15 0.38 -0.34
CA LYS A 63 4.89 -0.90 -0.42
C LYS A 63 5.03 -1.59 0.93
N GLN A 64 5.22 -0.83 2.01
CA GLN A 64 5.26 -1.41 3.36
C GLN A 64 3.94 -2.07 3.75
N ILE A 65 2.80 -1.47 3.39
CA ILE A 65 1.47 -2.08 3.58
C ILE A 65 1.40 -3.41 2.82
N TYR A 66 1.69 -3.39 1.51
CA TYR A 66 1.68 -4.59 0.67
C TYR A 66 2.56 -5.70 1.25
N ASN A 67 3.81 -5.40 1.59
CA ASN A 67 4.74 -6.38 2.15
C ASN A 67 4.26 -6.96 3.48
N ALA A 68 3.59 -6.15 4.32
CA ALA A 68 3.02 -6.62 5.58
C ALA A 68 1.81 -7.54 5.34
N ILE A 69 0.95 -7.24 4.36
CA ILE A 69 -0.15 -8.11 3.92
C ILE A 69 0.40 -9.44 3.41
N MET A 70 1.40 -9.40 2.52
CA MET A 70 2.03 -10.61 1.98
C MET A 70 2.72 -11.43 3.07
N THR A 71 3.31 -10.78 4.08
CA THR A 71 3.88 -11.46 5.24
C THR A 71 2.80 -12.14 6.08
N TYR A 72 1.66 -11.49 6.28
CA TYR A 72 0.52 -12.06 6.98
C TYR A 72 -0.05 -13.28 6.25
N ARG A 73 -0.28 -13.16 4.94
CA ARG A 73 -0.76 -14.25 4.06
C ARG A 73 0.16 -15.47 3.99
N ARG A 74 1.45 -15.31 4.31
CA ARG A 74 2.42 -16.41 4.37
C ARG A 74 2.38 -17.18 5.70
N GLY A 75 1.68 -16.67 6.71
CA GLY A 75 1.44 -17.41 7.94
C GLY A 75 0.60 -18.66 7.67
N SER A 76 0.72 -19.65 8.56
CA SER A 76 -0.12 -20.84 8.51
C SER A 76 -1.47 -20.60 9.19
N GLY A 77 -2.54 -20.53 8.39
CA GLY A 77 -3.93 -20.43 8.86
C GLY A 77 -4.47 -19.00 8.91
N GLU A 78 -3.69 -18.02 8.46
CA GLU A 78 -4.11 -16.64 8.29
C GLU A 78 -4.97 -16.49 7.04
N HIS A 79 -6.20 -16.00 7.24
CA HIS A 79 -7.11 -15.66 6.15
C HIS A 79 -6.86 -14.22 5.69
N TRP A 80 -6.93 -13.97 4.39
CA TRP A 80 -7.00 -12.62 3.85
C TRP A 80 -7.98 -12.56 2.70
N ASP A 81 -8.87 -11.57 2.70
CA ASP A 81 -9.64 -11.18 1.54
C ASP A 81 -9.67 -9.65 1.35
N ASN A 82 -9.95 -9.20 0.14
CA ASN A 82 -9.85 -7.79 -0.24
C ASN A 82 -11.02 -6.93 0.25
N GLU A 83 -12.04 -7.53 0.86
CA GLU A 83 -13.21 -6.83 1.40
C GLU A 83 -13.11 -6.70 2.93
N ASN A 84 -12.81 -7.79 3.62
CA ASN A 84 -12.80 -7.94 5.07
C ASN A 84 -11.37 -8.00 5.66
N GLY A 85 -10.33 -8.01 4.84
CA GLY A 85 -8.95 -8.01 5.30
C GLY A 85 -8.59 -9.30 6.01
N ALA A 86 -8.04 -9.21 7.21
CA ALA A 86 -7.70 -10.39 8.02
C ALA A 86 -8.93 -11.12 8.59
N ASN A 87 -10.11 -10.48 8.60
CA ASN A 87 -11.38 -11.02 9.08
C ASN A 87 -11.27 -11.77 10.44
N ILE A 88 -10.59 -11.13 11.38
CA ILE A 88 -10.28 -11.72 12.70
C ILE A 88 -11.58 -11.96 13.48
N CYS A 89 -11.81 -13.22 13.85
CA CYS A 89 -13.00 -13.65 14.58
C CYS A 89 -12.66 -14.56 15.77
N GLY A 90 -13.26 -14.28 16.92
CA GLY A 90 -13.05 -15.07 18.13
C GLY A 90 -11.71 -14.82 18.83
N VAL A 91 -11.55 -15.45 19.99
CA VAL A 91 -10.46 -15.16 20.93
C VAL A 91 -9.10 -15.60 20.39
N ALA A 92 -9.03 -16.78 19.77
CA ALA A 92 -7.77 -17.34 19.28
C ALA A 92 -7.16 -16.48 18.15
N ASP A 93 -7.97 -16.05 17.18
CA ASP A 93 -7.49 -15.22 16.06
C ASP A 93 -7.15 -13.80 16.54
N THR A 94 -7.90 -13.28 17.51
CA THR A 94 -7.59 -11.99 18.15
C THR A 94 -6.21 -12.01 18.83
N GLU A 95 -5.88 -13.10 19.53
CA GLU A 95 -4.57 -13.26 20.18
C GLU A 95 -3.44 -13.34 19.15
N LYS A 96 -3.61 -14.14 18.09
CA LYS A 96 -2.62 -14.25 16.99
C LYS A 96 -2.42 -12.92 16.29
N TRP A 97 -3.51 -12.21 15.96
CA TRP A 97 -3.45 -10.89 15.35
C TRP A 97 -2.71 -9.90 16.25
N GLY A 98 -3.02 -9.87 17.54
CA GLY A 98 -2.35 -9.01 18.52
C GLY A 98 -0.84 -9.22 18.52
N LYS A 99 -0.38 -10.49 18.53
CA LYS A 99 1.04 -10.83 18.42
C LYS A 99 1.64 -10.37 17.10
N PHE A 100 0.92 -10.55 15.99
CA PHE A 100 1.38 -10.14 14.67
C PHE A 100 1.56 -8.61 14.54
N VAL A 101 0.58 -7.81 14.98
CA VAL A 101 0.64 -6.34 14.88
C VAL A 101 1.42 -5.66 16.01
N ALA A 102 1.85 -6.41 17.03
CA ALA A 102 2.80 -5.93 18.04
C ALA A 102 4.23 -5.81 17.47
N ILE A 103 4.55 -6.56 16.41
CA ILE A 103 5.83 -6.45 15.70
C ILE A 103 5.88 -5.08 15.00
N LYS A 104 6.91 -4.27 15.29
CA LYS A 104 7.04 -2.88 14.81
C LYS A 104 6.75 -2.71 13.31
N ARG A 105 7.32 -3.58 12.46
CA ARG A 105 7.11 -3.54 10.99
C ARG A 105 5.67 -3.87 10.54
N ASN A 106 4.90 -4.57 11.36
CA ASN A 106 3.54 -5.01 11.07
C ASN A 106 2.48 -4.09 11.71
N THR A 107 2.88 -3.10 12.51
CA THR A 107 1.93 -2.14 13.11
C THR A 107 1.07 -1.42 12.07
N ILE A 108 1.59 -1.29 10.84
CA ILE A 108 0.87 -0.74 9.69
C ILE A 108 -0.35 -1.57 9.28
N MET A 109 -0.45 -2.82 9.74
CA MET A 109 -1.57 -3.72 9.44
C MET A 109 -2.80 -3.49 10.30
N ARG A 110 -2.69 -2.73 11.39
CA ARG A 110 -3.80 -2.49 12.34
C ARG A 110 -5.13 -2.06 11.69
N PRO A 111 -5.14 -1.16 10.68
CA PRO A 111 -6.39 -0.76 10.02
C PRO A 111 -7.10 -1.92 9.30
N PHE A 112 -6.39 -3.00 8.97
CA PHE A 112 -6.87 -4.12 8.17
C PHE A 112 -7.32 -5.33 8.98
N HIS A 113 -7.60 -5.14 10.28
CA HIS A 113 -8.12 -6.18 11.16
C HIS A 113 -9.39 -6.84 10.58
N ASN A 114 -10.37 -6.02 10.20
CA ASN A 114 -11.64 -6.44 9.57
C ASN A 114 -12.01 -5.52 8.40
N ARG A 115 -11.01 -5.05 7.66
CA ARG A 115 -11.18 -4.21 6.47
C ARG A 115 -10.14 -4.61 5.46
N GLY A 116 -10.57 -4.90 4.24
CA GLY A 116 -9.67 -5.20 3.15
C GLY A 116 -8.89 -3.99 2.69
N TRP A 117 -8.08 -4.20 1.65
CA TRP A 117 -7.33 -3.14 1.01
C TRP A 117 -7.61 -3.14 -0.49
N GLU A 118 -8.39 -2.15 -0.92
CA GLU A 118 -8.84 -2.01 -2.32
C GLU A 118 -7.68 -1.95 -3.32
N TYR A 119 -6.49 -1.53 -2.88
CA TYR A 119 -5.32 -1.41 -3.75
C TYR A 119 -4.50 -2.69 -3.90
N LEU A 120 -4.86 -3.80 -3.24
CA LEU A 120 -4.03 -5.00 -3.24
C LEU A 120 -3.80 -5.54 -4.67
N HIS A 121 -4.84 -5.59 -5.49
CA HIS A 121 -4.74 -6.09 -6.87
C HIS A 121 -3.79 -5.24 -7.74
N PHE A 122 -3.84 -3.90 -7.62
CA PHE A 122 -2.90 -3.03 -8.33
C PHE A 122 -1.45 -3.29 -7.91
N MET A 123 -1.23 -3.58 -6.62
CA MET A 123 0.09 -3.87 -6.10
C MET A 123 0.59 -5.24 -6.55
N GLU A 124 -0.25 -6.27 -6.53
CA GLU A 124 0.08 -7.59 -7.07
C GLU A 124 0.47 -7.51 -8.54
N ASP A 125 -0.27 -6.75 -9.35
CA ASP A 125 0.06 -6.50 -10.75
C ASP A 125 1.42 -5.80 -10.92
N ILE A 126 1.71 -4.76 -10.14
CA ILE A 126 3.00 -4.04 -10.21
C ILE A 126 4.16 -4.95 -9.81
N PHE A 127 3.99 -5.74 -8.75
CA PHE A 127 5.05 -6.63 -8.24
C PHE A 127 5.19 -7.93 -9.03
N SER A 128 4.24 -8.27 -9.91
CA SER A 128 4.35 -9.41 -10.82
C SER A 128 5.30 -9.16 -12.01
N GLN A 129 5.65 -7.89 -12.29
CA GLN A 129 6.41 -7.49 -13.47
C GLN A 129 7.94 -7.39 -13.24
N GLY A 130 8.43 -7.65 -12.02
CA GLY A 130 9.87 -7.56 -11.69
C GLY A 130 10.25 -8.34 -10.44
#